data_AF-A0A1B7W8S6-F1
#
_entry.id   AF-A0A1B7W8S6-F1
#
_cell.length_a   1.000
_cell.length_b   1.000
_cell.length_c   1.000
_cell.angle_alpha   90.00
_cell.angle_beta   90.00
_cell.angle_gamma   90.00
#
_symmetry.space_group_name_H-M   'P 1'
#
loop_
_entity.id
_entity.type
_entity.pdbx_description
1 polymer ?
#
loop_
_entity_poly.entity_id
_entity_poly.type
_entity_poly.pdbx_seq_one_letter_code
_entity_poly.pdbx_strand_id
1 'polypeptide(L)'
;WLKTLEQRARQLAGSTERISPSEIVVKIPFTSAKELQEKFTGFFNTRRNEDSDGSELSNITSTLVAEDTNFFLLSRNHLVYDLDLRSLAMLTTKGDSSLVNLDFSLQTPWGVKNIENDENAIQPEKHGNQLLWTIKAGAINHVEVVFWLPNFLGIGTLLIIGFVWLGLYLRYTFLPNPSIQLTAKKD
;
A
#
# COMPACT_ATOMS: atom_id res chain seq x y z
N TRP A 1 -17.11 11.42 -16.79
CA TRP A 1 -16.53 10.34 -15.97
C TRP A 1 -15.16 10.72 -15.39
N LEU A 2 -14.17 11.18 -16.17
CA LEU A 2 -12.84 11.60 -15.63
C LEU A 2 -12.92 12.66 -14.50
N LYS A 3 -13.74 13.71 -14.69
CA LYS A 3 -14.00 14.72 -13.64
C LYS A 3 -14.53 14.11 -12.33
N THR A 4 -15.29 13.03 -12.42
CA THR A 4 -15.82 12.31 -11.26
C THR A 4 -14.71 11.59 -10.52
N LEU A 5 -13.76 10.97 -11.23
CA LEU A 5 -12.57 10.35 -10.64
C LEU A 5 -11.67 11.39 -9.96
N GLU A 6 -11.48 12.56 -10.58
CA GLU A 6 -10.75 13.67 -9.97
C GLU A 6 -11.40 14.14 -8.66
N GLN A 7 -12.72 14.29 -8.66
CA GLN A 7 -13.46 14.70 -7.47
C GLN A 7 -13.37 13.66 -6.34
N ARG A 8 -13.51 12.37 -6.66
CA ARG A 8 -13.34 11.26 -5.69
C ARG A 8 -11.94 11.23 -5.11
N ALA A 9 -10.91 11.38 -5.95
CA ALA A 9 -9.52 11.42 -5.48
C ALA A 9 -9.31 12.57 -4.49
N ARG A 10 -9.81 13.77 -4.79
CA ARG A 10 -9.72 14.94 -3.90
C ARG A 10 -10.43 14.73 -2.55
N GLN A 11 -11.57 14.05 -2.54
CA GLN A 11 -12.29 13.72 -1.30
C GLN A 11 -11.49 12.79 -0.37
N LEU A 12 -10.61 11.96 -0.94
CA LEU A 12 -9.76 11.03 -0.20
C LEU A 12 -8.37 11.60 0.10
N ALA A 13 -8.23 12.93 0.04
CA ALA A 13 -6.96 13.65 0.16
C ALA A 13 -5.89 13.20 -0.86
N GLY A 14 -6.33 12.71 -2.02
CA GLY A 14 -5.47 12.35 -3.14
C GLY A 14 -5.23 13.51 -4.10
N SER A 15 -4.23 13.34 -4.96
CA SER A 15 -3.91 14.25 -6.06
C SER A 15 -4.20 13.58 -7.40
N THR A 16 -4.48 14.41 -8.41
CA THR A 16 -4.73 13.95 -9.78
C THR A 16 -3.86 14.72 -10.74
N GLU A 17 -3.24 14.01 -11.66
CA GLU A 17 -2.39 14.54 -12.71
C GLU A 17 -2.97 14.12 -14.06
N ARG A 18 -3.35 15.08 -14.89
CA ARG A 18 -3.95 14.79 -16.19
C ARG A 18 -2.85 14.74 -17.25
N ILE A 19 -2.63 13.55 -17.82
CA ILE A 19 -1.63 13.33 -18.86
C ILE A 19 -2.19 13.71 -20.23
N SER A 20 -3.48 13.42 -20.48
CA SER A 20 -4.14 13.73 -21.74
C SER A 20 -5.66 13.96 -21.56
N PRO A 21 -6.41 14.31 -22.62
CA PRO A 21 -7.87 14.43 -22.53
C PRO A 21 -8.57 13.15 -22.05
N SER A 22 -7.96 11.98 -22.27
CA SER A 22 -8.50 10.66 -21.94
C SER A 22 -7.69 9.90 -20.88
N GLU A 23 -6.65 10.50 -20.30
CA GLU A 23 -5.72 9.83 -19.37
C GLU A 23 -5.48 10.66 -18.11
N ILE A 24 -5.63 10.01 -16.96
CA ILE A 24 -5.39 10.62 -15.64
C ILE A 24 -4.60 9.65 -14.76
N VAL A 25 -3.73 10.21 -13.93
CA VAL A 25 -3.03 9.51 -12.86
C VAL A 25 -3.60 9.99 -11.54
N VAL A 26 -4.05 9.06 -10.72
CA VAL A 26 -4.61 9.33 -9.39
C VAL A 26 -3.65 8.80 -8.34
N LYS A 27 -3.22 9.66 -7.42
CA LYS A 27 -2.31 9.32 -6.32
C LYS A 27 -3.02 9.57 -5.00
N ILE A 28 -3.34 8.51 -4.27
CA ILE A 28 -4.02 8.60 -2.97
C ILE A 28 -3.05 8.10 -1.89
N PRO A 29 -2.54 8.97 -1.01
CA PRO A 29 -1.65 8.55 0.07
C PRO A 29 -2.44 7.81 1.16
N PHE A 30 -1.79 6.88 1.84
CA PHE A 30 -2.31 6.15 2.98
C PHE A 30 -1.17 5.87 3.97
N THR A 31 -1.51 5.65 5.24
CA THR A 31 -0.54 5.46 6.34
C THR A 31 -0.67 4.11 7.03
N SER A 32 -1.74 3.37 6.77
CA SER A 32 -2.00 2.04 7.35
C SER A 32 -2.77 1.15 6.38
N ALA A 33 -2.74 -0.16 6.62
CA ALA A 33 -3.55 -1.15 5.89
C ALA A 33 -5.05 -0.83 5.99
N LYS A 34 -5.52 -0.47 7.19
CA LYS A 34 -6.90 -0.04 7.42
C LYS A 34 -7.29 1.18 6.60
N GLU A 35 -6.45 2.23 6.59
CA GLU A 35 -6.73 3.44 5.80
C GLU A 35 -6.71 3.13 4.29
N LEU A 36 -5.82 2.26 3.82
CA LEU A 36 -5.80 1.79 2.43
C LEU A 36 -7.15 1.17 2.06
N GLN A 37 -7.65 0.23 2.88
CA GLN A 37 -8.94 -0.42 2.67
C GLN A 37 -10.10 0.58 2.66
N GLU A 38 -10.13 1.52 3.62
CA GLU A 38 -11.16 2.54 3.70
C GLU A 38 -11.15 3.47 2.47
N LYS A 39 -9.98 3.96 2.06
CA LYS A 39 -9.85 4.84 0.89
C LYS A 39 -10.12 4.13 -0.42
N PHE A 40 -9.66 2.89 -0.55
CA PHE A 40 -9.93 2.06 -1.72
C PHE A 40 -11.44 1.83 -1.88
N THR A 41 -12.09 1.42 -0.80
CA THR A 41 -13.55 1.23 -0.77
C THR A 41 -14.27 2.54 -1.07
N GLY A 42 -13.86 3.66 -0.47
CA GLY A 42 -14.45 4.97 -0.73
C GLY A 42 -14.30 5.45 -2.18
N PHE A 43 -13.20 5.09 -2.85
CA PHE A 43 -12.94 5.48 -4.24
C PHE A 43 -13.82 4.72 -5.24
N PHE A 44 -13.98 3.41 -5.04
CA PHE A 44 -14.72 2.54 -5.97
C PHE A 44 -16.20 2.41 -5.62
N ASN A 45 -16.57 2.46 -4.33
CA ASN A 45 -17.93 2.19 -3.84
C ASN A 45 -18.69 3.47 -3.44
N THR A 46 -18.51 4.57 -4.16
CA THR A 46 -19.43 5.70 -3.99
C THR A 46 -20.78 5.31 -4.59
N ARG A 47 -21.70 4.86 -3.72
CA ARG A 47 -23.10 4.67 -4.11
C ARG A 47 -23.58 5.98 -4.71
N ARG A 48 -23.79 5.99 -6.01
CA ARG A 48 -24.50 7.06 -6.66
C ARG A 48 -25.95 6.88 -6.28
N ASN A 49 -26.44 7.71 -5.37
CA ASN A 49 -27.87 7.76 -5.01
C ASN A 49 -28.74 8.35 -6.16
N GLU A 50 -28.21 8.41 -7.38
CA GLU A 50 -28.83 8.99 -8.57
C GLU A 50 -28.21 8.36 -9.84
N ASP A 51 -28.57 7.12 -10.19
CA ASP A 51 -28.35 6.60 -11.55
C ASP A 51 -29.68 6.20 -12.18
N SER A 52 -30.40 7.25 -12.58
CA SER A 52 -31.12 7.29 -13.85
C SER A 52 -30.17 7.82 -14.94
N ASP A 53 -29.04 7.17 -15.20
CA ASP A 53 -28.38 7.29 -16.50
C ASP A 53 -27.33 6.20 -16.71
N GLY A 54 -27.42 5.49 -17.83
CA GLY A 54 -26.69 4.27 -18.14
C GLY A 54 -25.19 4.44 -18.38
N SER A 55 -24.41 4.69 -17.32
CA SER A 55 -22.96 4.46 -17.36
C SER A 55 -22.64 2.99 -17.10
N GLU A 56 -22.38 2.25 -18.18
CA GLU A 56 -22.10 0.80 -18.22
C GLU A 56 -20.85 0.36 -17.41
N LEU A 57 -20.07 1.29 -16.85
CA LEU A 57 -18.93 1.02 -15.96
C LEU A 57 -19.31 0.90 -14.47
N SER A 58 -20.59 1.03 -14.11
CA SER A 58 -21.09 1.06 -12.73
C SER A 58 -21.12 -0.32 -12.02
N ASN A 59 -20.87 -1.42 -12.72
CA ASN A 59 -20.98 -2.79 -12.18
C ASN A 59 -19.65 -3.49 -11.88
N ILE A 60 -18.53 -2.77 -11.78
CA ILE A 60 -17.25 -3.34 -11.32
C ILE A 60 -17.28 -3.41 -9.80
N THR A 61 -17.35 -4.62 -9.24
CA THR A 61 -17.29 -4.81 -7.78
C THR A 61 -15.84 -5.08 -7.39
N SER A 62 -15.29 -4.21 -6.55
CA SER A 62 -13.89 -4.24 -6.16
C SER A 62 -13.82 -4.20 -4.63
N THR A 63 -13.28 -5.27 -4.04
CA THR A 63 -13.16 -5.45 -2.59
C THR A 63 -11.70 -5.63 -2.24
N LEU A 64 -11.20 -4.81 -1.33
CA LEU A 64 -9.83 -4.88 -0.83
C LEU A 64 -9.87 -5.00 0.68
N VAL A 65 -9.27 -6.06 1.21
CA VAL A 65 -9.11 -6.29 2.64
C VAL A 65 -7.62 -6.24 2.94
N ALA A 66 -7.24 -5.44 3.93
CA ALA A 66 -5.85 -5.28 4.31
C ALA A 66 -5.72 -5.34 5.83
N GLU A 67 -4.97 -6.32 6.31
CA GLU A 67 -4.69 -6.55 7.73
C GLU A 67 -3.21 -6.40 8.01
N ASP A 68 -2.86 -5.84 9.16
CA ASP A 68 -1.48 -5.67 9.60
C ASP A 68 -1.23 -6.28 10.99
N THR A 69 -0.05 -6.88 11.14
CA THR A 69 0.48 -7.34 12.42
C THR A 69 1.74 -6.54 12.74
N ASN A 70 1.62 -5.66 13.72
CA ASN A 70 2.66 -4.70 14.06
C ASN A 70 3.70 -5.29 15.03
N PHE A 71 4.97 -5.28 14.63
CA PHE A 71 6.13 -5.52 15.50
C PHE A 71 6.89 -4.20 15.73
N PHE A 72 7.86 -4.23 16.66
CA PHE A 72 8.60 -3.02 17.03
C PHE A 72 9.34 -2.38 15.83
N LEU A 73 10.04 -3.17 15.00
CA LEU A 73 10.83 -2.65 13.87
C LEU A 73 10.19 -2.86 12.50
N LEU A 74 9.22 -3.76 12.40
CA LEU A 74 8.65 -4.23 11.14
C LEU A 74 7.15 -4.48 11.34
N SER A 75 6.36 -4.42 10.27
CA SER A 75 4.96 -4.82 10.27
C SER A 75 4.72 -5.83 9.15
N ARG A 76 4.04 -6.94 9.48
CA ARG A 76 3.63 -7.94 8.49
C ARG A 76 2.23 -7.58 8.00
N ASN A 77 2.08 -7.37 6.70
CA ASN A 77 0.83 -6.98 6.07
C ASN A 77 0.31 -8.15 5.25
N HIS A 78 -0.99 -8.40 5.34
CA HIS A 78 -1.74 -9.36 4.55
C HIS A 78 -2.79 -8.59 3.76
N LEU A 79 -2.69 -8.67 2.44
CA LEU A 79 -3.56 -7.99 1.49
C LEU A 79 -4.32 -9.04 0.70
N VAL A 80 -5.65 -8.91 0.68
CA VAL A 80 -6.56 -9.71 -0.13
C VAL A 80 -7.32 -8.75 -1.03
N TYR A 81 -7.27 -8.99 -2.33
CA TYR A 81 -7.94 -8.17 -3.32
C TYR A 81 -8.80 -9.04 -4.24
N ASP A 82 -10.11 -8.84 -4.14
CA ASP A 82 -11.13 -9.50 -4.94
C ASP A 82 -11.73 -8.50 -5.93
N LEU A 83 -11.64 -8.85 -7.21
CA LEU A 83 -12.13 -8.02 -8.30
C LEU A 83 -13.06 -8.83 -9.21
N ASP A 84 -14.35 -8.53 -9.16
CA ASP A 84 -15.37 -9.14 -10.00
C ASP A 84 -15.57 -8.32 -11.28
N LEU A 85 -15.07 -8.87 -12.39
CA LEU A 85 -15.17 -8.26 -13.72
C LEU A 85 -16.19 -8.96 -14.62
N ARG A 86 -17.07 -9.81 -14.10
CA ARG A 86 -18.05 -10.55 -14.92
C ARG A 86 -18.98 -9.62 -15.70
N SER A 87 -19.30 -8.45 -15.14
CA SER A 87 -20.08 -7.41 -15.82
C SER A 87 -19.39 -6.84 -17.06
N LEU A 88 -18.05 -6.85 -17.09
CA LEU A 88 -17.27 -6.40 -18.25
C LEU A 88 -17.20 -7.44 -19.37
N ALA A 89 -17.57 -8.70 -19.13
CA ALA A 89 -17.60 -9.75 -20.17
C ALA A 89 -18.55 -9.40 -21.34
N MET A 90 -19.63 -8.66 -21.05
CA MET A 90 -20.60 -8.25 -22.08
C MET A 90 -20.01 -7.19 -23.02
N LEU A 91 -19.08 -6.37 -22.53
CA LEU A 91 -18.38 -5.34 -23.32
C LEU A 91 -17.28 -5.95 -24.20
N THR A 92 -16.66 -7.05 -23.77
CA THR A 92 -15.61 -7.74 -24.56
C THR A 92 -16.19 -8.56 -25.72
N THR A 93 -17.46 -8.97 -25.64
CA THR A 93 -18.13 -9.78 -26.68
C THR A 93 -18.45 -8.98 -27.95
N LYS A 94 -18.44 -7.64 -27.92
CA LYS A 94 -18.89 -6.79 -29.04
C LYS A 94 -17.84 -6.51 -30.13
N GLY A 95 -16.68 -7.18 -30.10
CA GLY A 95 -15.80 -7.28 -31.27
C GLY A 95 -14.34 -6.89 -31.07
N ASP A 96 -13.97 -6.29 -29.93
CA ASP A 96 -12.58 -5.95 -29.63
C ASP A 96 -12.21 -6.40 -28.20
N SER A 97 -11.55 -7.54 -28.11
CA SER A 97 -10.99 -8.11 -26.88
C SER A 97 -9.86 -7.28 -26.27
N SER A 98 -9.50 -6.14 -26.89
CA SER A 98 -8.38 -5.26 -26.55
C SER A 98 -8.79 -3.99 -25.77
N LEU A 99 -10.08 -3.76 -25.52
CA LEU A 99 -10.54 -2.47 -25.00
C LEU A 99 -10.29 -2.25 -23.50
N VAL A 100 -10.03 -3.30 -22.73
CA VAL A 100 -9.86 -3.20 -21.27
C VAL A 100 -8.70 -4.09 -20.81
N ASN A 101 -7.50 -3.53 -20.78
CA ASN A 101 -6.35 -4.09 -20.07
C ASN A 101 -6.32 -3.51 -18.66
N LEU A 102 -6.43 -4.39 -17.66
CA LEU A 102 -6.39 -4.03 -16.25
C LEU A 102 -5.18 -4.71 -15.63
N ASP A 103 -4.27 -3.91 -15.11
CA ASP A 103 -3.09 -4.42 -14.44
C ASP A 103 -3.14 -4.00 -12.98
N PHE A 104 -2.90 -4.95 -12.09
CA PHE A 104 -2.68 -4.69 -10.68
C PHE A 104 -1.19 -4.83 -10.40
N SER A 105 -0.58 -3.78 -9.84
CA SER A 105 0.82 -3.78 -9.47
C SER A 105 0.97 -3.49 -8.00
N LEU A 106 1.73 -4.32 -7.29
CA LEU A 106 2.10 -4.10 -5.90
C LEU A 106 3.62 -3.99 -5.77
N GLN A 107 4.07 -2.82 -5.32
CA GLN A 107 5.46 -2.60 -4.95
C GLN A 107 5.61 -2.69 -3.44
N THR A 108 6.53 -3.53 -2.98
CA THR A 108 6.75 -3.76 -1.54
C THR A 108 8.24 -3.62 -1.21
N PRO A 109 8.59 -3.12 -0.01
CA PRO A 109 9.98 -2.94 0.36
C PRO A 109 10.67 -4.29 0.63
N TRP A 110 10.03 -5.26 1.30
CA TRP A 110 10.64 -6.56 1.57
C TRP A 110 9.65 -7.73 1.70
N GLY A 111 10.19 -8.94 1.49
CA GLY A 111 9.61 -10.20 1.97
C GLY A 111 8.25 -10.54 1.37
N VAL A 112 8.02 -10.17 0.12
CA VAL A 112 6.73 -10.45 -0.53
C VAL A 112 6.58 -11.92 -0.89
N LYS A 113 5.43 -12.47 -0.51
CA LYS A 113 5.02 -13.84 -0.81
C LYS A 113 3.60 -13.81 -1.38
N ASN A 114 3.43 -14.40 -2.56
CA ASN A 114 2.12 -14.68 -3.14
C ASN A 114 1.51 -15.91 -2.46
N ILE A 115 0.24 -15.85 -2.10
CA ILE A 115 -0.51 -17.00 -1.61
C ILE A 115 -1.44 -17.45 -2.73
N GLU A 116 -1.19 -18.65 -3.24
CA GLU A 116 -1.97 -19.26 -4.31
C GLU A 116 -2.97 -20.22 -3.68
N ASN A 117 -4.19 -19.75 -3.41
CA ASN A 117 -5.21 -20.51 -2.69
C ASN A 117 -6.37 -21.01 -3.58
N ASP A 118 -6.38 -20.66 -4.88
CA ASP A 118 -7.48 -20.95 -5.80
C ASP A 118 -6.96 -21.47 -7.17
N GLU A 119 -7.72 -22.36 -7.80
CA GLU A 119 -7.46 -22.88 -9.16
C GLU A 119 -7.48 -21.77 -10.23
N ASN A 120 -8.10 -20.62 -9.92
CA ASN A 120 -8.11 -19.42 -10.77
C ASN A 120 -7.05 -18.36 -10.41
N ALA A 121 -6.11 -18.67 -9.51
CA ALA A 121 -5.08 -17.72 -9.09
C ALA A 121 -4.22 -17.25 -10.27
N ILE A 122 -4.12 -15.93 -10.47
CA ILE A 122 -3.27 -15.34 -11.50
C ILE A 122 -1.83 -15.32 -10.96
N GLN A 123 -0.90 -15.89 -11.74
CA GLN A 123 0.51 -15.85 -11.38
C GLN A 123 1.07 -14.45 -11.64
N PRO A 124 1.68 -13.80 -10.62
CA PRO A 124 2.32 -12.51 -10.82
C PRO A 124 3.61 -12.65 -11.60
N GLU A 125 3.84 -11.70 -12.50
CA GLU A 125 5.18 -11.46 -13.03
C GLU A 125 5.99 -10.69 -11.99
N LYS A 126 7.15 -11.25 -11.60
CA LYS A 126 8.00 -10.67 -10.56
C LYS A 126 9.11 -9.83 -11.18
N HIS A 127 9.03 -8.52 -10.97
CA HIS A 127 10.06 -7.55 -11.35
C HIS A 127 10.75 -7.02 -10.10
N GLY A 128 11.71 -7.79 -9.58
CA GLY A 128 12.43 -7.45 -8.35
C GLY A 128 11.52 -7.39 -7.12
N ASN A 129 11.22 -6.17 -6.67
CA ASN A 129 10.36 -5.86 -5.52
C ASN A 129 8.90 -5.54 -5.89
N GLN A 130 8.60 -5.61 -7.18
CA GLN A 130 7.28 -5.36 -7.74
C GLN A 130 6.67 -6.68 -8.23
N LEU A 131 5.39 -6.85 -7.96
CA LEU A 131 4.57 -7.94 -8.47
C LEU A 131 3.50 -7.33 -9.37
N LEU A 132 3.38 -7.88 -10.58
CA LEU A 132 2.41 -7.45 -11.58
C LEU A 132 1.45 -8.60 -11.87
N TRP A 133 0.15 -8.37 -11.67
CA TRP A 133 -0.91 -9.29 -12.03
C TRP A 133 -1.71 -8.70 -13.18
N THR A 134 -1.77 -9.41 -14.30
CA THR A 134 -2.65 -9.08 -15.42
C THR A 134 -4.05 -9.61 -15.13
N ILE A 135 -4.99 -8.70 -14.92
CA ILE A 135 -6.35 -9.03 -14.50
C ILE A 135 -7.16 -9.47 -15.73
N LYS A 136 -7.86 -10.61 -15.61
CA LYS A 136 -8.69 -11.16 -16.69
C LYS A 136 -10.08 -10.54 -16.64
N ALA A 137 -10.46 -9.84 -17.71
CA ALA A 137 -11.81 -9.33 -17.89
C ALA A 137 -12.82 -10.50 -17.98
N GLY A 138 -13.99 -10.35 -17.37
CA GLY A 138 -15.05 -11.36 -17.41
C GLY A 138 -14.95 -12.49 -16.38
N ALA A 139 -13.94 -12.48 -15.52
CA ALA A 139 -13.76 -13.44 -14.42
C ALA A 139 -13.74 -12.72 -13.06
N ILE A 140 -13.85 -13.51 -12.00
CA ILE A 140 -13.49 -13.07 -10.64
C ILE A 140 -11.98 -13.26 -10.51
N ASN A 141 -11.28 -12.19 -10.19
CA ASN A 141 -9.84 -12.19 -10.01
C ASN A 141 -9.54 -12.08 -8.52
N HIS A 142 -8.69 -12.98 -8.02
CA HIS A 142 -8.29 -13.04 -6.62
C HIS A 142 -6.77 -12.83 -6.52
N VAL A 143 -6.35 -11.87 -5.72
CA VAL A 143 -4.95 -11.58 -5.43
C VAL A 143 -4.75 -11.59 -3.92
N GLU A 144 -3.96 -12.53 -3.42
CA GLU A 144 -3.64 -12.65 -1.99
C GLU A 144 -2.13 -12.61 -1.78
N VAL A 145 -1.67 -11.64 -0.99
CA VAL A 145 -0.24 -11.42 -0.78
C VAL A 145 0.09 -11.02 0.64
N VAL A 146 1.27 -11.45 1.07
CA VAL A 146 1.83 -11.08 2.36
C VAL A 146 3.17 -10.40 2.14
N PHE A 147 3.40 -9.26 2.80
CA PHE A 147 4.65 -8.50 2.69
C PHE A 147 5.02 -7.82 4.00
N TRP A 148 6.26 -7.36 4.11
CA TRP A 148 6.78 -6.67 5.29
C TRP A 148 7.00 -5.19 5.01
N LEU A 149 6.65 -4.34 5.96
CA LEU A 149 6.88 -2.89 5.95
C LEU A 149 7.79 -2.48 7.12
N PRO A 150 8.72 -1.51 6.94
CA PRO A 150 9.49 -0.95 8.04
C PRO A 150 8.61 -0.14 9.00
N ASN A 151 8.81 -0.34 10.31
CA ASN A 151 8.27 0.55 11.33
C ASN A 151 9.29 1.64 11.65
N PHE A 152 9.23 2.76 10.92
CA PHE A 152 10.17 3.87 11.10
C PHE A 152 10.16 4.46 12.51
N LEU A 153 9.03 4.40 13.22
CA LEU A 153 8.93 4.92 14.59
C LEU A 153 9.75 4.07 15.56
N GLY A 154 9.65 2.74 15.46
CA GLY A 154 10.44 1.84 16.29
C GLY A 154 11.92 1.84 15.92
N ILE A 155 12.25 1.94 14.63
CA ILE A 155 13.63 2.14 14.16
C ILE A 155 14.21 3.43 14.75
N GLY A 156 13.46 4.54 14.68
CA GLY A 156 13.87 5.82 15.26
C GLY A 156 14.10 5.73 16.77
N THR A 157 13.22 5.04 17.48
CA THR A 157 13.34 4.81 18.93
C THR A 157 14.60 4.00 19.26
N LEU A 158 14.89 2.94 18.51
CA LEU A 158 16.08 2.11 18.68
C LEU A 158 17.37 2.93 18.46
N LEU A 159 17.38 3.82 17.46
CA LEU A 159 18.51 4.71 17.19
C LEU A 159 18.76 5.67 18.35
N ILE A 160 17.71 6.27 18.92
CA ILE A 160 17.84 7.18 20.08
C ILE A 160 18.40 6.43 21.29
N ILE A 161 17.87 5.23 21.59
CA ILE A 161 18.37 4.39 22.69
C ILE A 161 19.85 4.06 22.48
N GLY A 162 20.24 3.65 21.27
CA GLY A 162 21.62 3.36 20.92
C GLY A 162 22.53 4.57 21.09
N PHE A 163 22.07 5.76 20.69
CA PHE A 163 22.81 7.01 20.84
C PHE A 163 23.04 7.38 22.30
N VAL A 164 22.01 7.27 23.15
CA VAL A 164 22.12 7.53 24.60
C VAL A 164 23.07 6.53 25.25
N TRP A 165 22.94 5.24 24.93
CA TRP A 165 23.84 4.20 25.43
C TRP A 165 25.29 4.43 25.03
N LEU A 166 25.52 4.82 23.78
CA LEU A 166 26.85 5.16 23.28
C LEU A 166 27.43 6.35 24.06
N GLY A 167 26.64 7.40 24.30
CA GLY A 167 27.04 8.55 25.10
C GLY A 167 27.41 8.20 26.54
N LEU A 168 26.60 7.34 27.19
CA LEU A 168 26.90 6.83 28.53
C LEU A 168 28.16 5.96 28.53
N TYR A 169 28.29 5.05 27.57
CA TYR A 169 29.45 4.18 27.44
C TYR A 169 30.75 4.98 27.28
N LEU A 170 30.76 5.98 26.40
CA LEU A 170 31.88 6.91 26.24
C LEU A 170 32.18 7.67 27.54
N ARG A 171 31.14 8.14 28.24
CA ARG A 171 31.30 8.88 29.50
C ARG A 171 31.94 8.04 30.60
N TYR A 172 31.52 6.79 30.78
CA TYR A 172 31.98 5.97 31.90
C TYR A 172 33.21 5.11 31.58
N THR A 173 33.52 4.90 30.29
CA THR A 173 34.67 4.08 29.88
C THR A 173 35.90 4.91 29.53
N PHE A 174 35.73 6.07 28.88
CA PHE A 174 36.86 6.86 28.37
C PHE A 174 37.16 8.15 29.14
N LEU A 175 36.22 8.68 29.93
CA LEU A 175 36.46 9.91 30.70
C LEU A 175 36.89 9.59 32.14
N PRO A 176 38.01 10.15 32.65
CA PRO A 176 38.46 9.95 34.02
C PRO A 176 37.46 10.49 35.05
N ASN A 177 37.39 9.82 36.20
CA ASN A 177 36.55 10.22 37.33
C ASN A 177 37.02 11.60 37.87
N PRO A 178 36.16 12.64 37.95
CA PRO A 178 36.57 14.00 38.31
C PRO A 178 37.00 14.18 39.78
N SER A 179 37.01 13.12 40.60
CA SER A 179 37.20 13.18 42.06
C SER A 179 38.65 13.00 42.56
N ILE A 180 39.67 12.88 41.69
CA ILE A 180 41.06 12.57 42.14
C ILE A 180 41.99 13.79 42.21
N GLN A 181 41.52 15.03 41.97
CA GLN A 181 42.41 16.22 41.92
C GLN A 181 42.37 17.16 43.14
N LEU A 182 41.68 16.80 44.23
CA LEU A 182 41.55 17.70 45.40
C LEU A 182 42.50 17.38 46.58
N THR A 183 43.46 16.46 46.42
CA THR A 183 44.36 16.06 47.52
C THR A 183 45.83 16.07 47.09
N ALA A 184 46.25 17.10 46.36
CA ALA A 184 47.66 17.30 46.00
C ALA A 184 48.09 18.76 46.19
N LYS A 185 47.81 19.36 47.35
CA LYS A 185 48.62 20.47 47.88
C LYS A 185 48.32 20.71 49.37
N LYS A 186 49.09 20.07 50.23
CA LYS A 186 49.30 20.54 51.61
C LYS A 186 50.73 20.21 52.00
N ASP A 187 51.62 21.14 51.68
CA ASP A 187 52.90 21.37 52.32
C ASP A 187 53.08 22.89 52.43
#